data_AF-A0A518UB11-F1
#
_entry.id   AF-A0A518UB11-F1
#
_cell.length_a   1.000
_cell.length_b   1.000
_cell.length_c   1.000
_cell.angle_alpha   90.00
_cell.angle_beta   90.00
_cell.angle_gamma   90.00
#
_symmetry.space_group_name_H-M   'P 1'
#
loop_
_entity.id
_entity.type
_entity.pdbx_description
1 polymer ?
#
loop_
_entity_poly.entity_id
_entity_poly.type
_entity_poly.pdbx_seq_one_letter_code
_entity_poly.pdbx_strand_id
1 'polypeptide(L)'
;MESIVHKEVFSFAIQLKAARSLVGWSQAELAARTGVARPTIARIEALTMQPRLDTVGKLKRAFLDAGLQMLDGEPVGGFSLVMTSEALQSIMEMHRTRQDTTSDGTTKTGRVPEGFGSGARRQNQGKS
;
A
#
# COMPACT_ATOMS: atom_id res chain seq x y z
N MET A 1 21.12 -11.96 -21.92
CA MET A 1 20.31 -12.56 -20.83
C MET A 1 20.36 -11.72 -19.54
N GLU A 2 21.45 -10.97 -19.29
CA GLU A 2 21.56 -10.02 -18.15
C GLU A 2 20.58 -8.83 -18.16
N SER A 3 19.93 -8.51 -19.30
CA SER A 3 19.05 -7.32 -19.38
C SER A 3 17.58 -7.56 -19.00
N ILE A 4 17.12 -8.81 -18.94
CA ILE A 4 15.70 -9.11 -18.63
C ILE A 4 15.49 -9.19 -17.12
N VAL A 5 16.40 -9.83 -16.39
CA VAL A 5 16.30 -10.00 -14.93
C VAL A 5 16.34 -8.64 -14.21
N HIS A 6 17.20 -7.72 -14.66
CA HIS A 6 17.27 -6.35 -14.10
C HIS A 6 15.98 -5.55 -14.31
N LYS A 7 15.28 -5.77 -15.43
CA LYS A 7 14.01 -5.09 -15.74
C LYS A 7 12.89 -5.50 -14.78
N GLU A 8 12.80 -6.80 -14.46
CA GLU A 8 11.81 -7.34 -13.51
C GLU A 8 12.00 -6.78 -12.09
N VAL A 9 13.25 -6.64 -11.63
CA VAL A 9 13.57 -6.08 -10.30
C VAL A 9 13.11 -4.63 -10.19
N PHE A 10 13.41 -3.85 -11.23
CA PHE A 10 13.13 -2.42 -11.27
C PHE A 10 11.62 -2.17 -11.35
N SER A 11 10.92 -2.98 -12.15
CA SER A 11 9.46 -2.95 -12.30
C SER A 11 8.75 -3.15 -10.96
N PHE A 12 9.11 -4.18 -10.19
CA PHE A 12 8.40 -4.48 -8.94
C PHE A 12 8.55 -3.38 -7.88
N ALA A 13 9.74 -2.80 -7.72
CA ALA A 13 9.94 -1.71 -6.76
C ALA A 13 9.11 -0.47 -7.10
N ILE A 14 8.96 -0.15 -8.39
CA ILE A 14 8.11 0.94 -8.86
C ILE A 14 6.64 0.63 -8.59
N GLN A 15 6.19 -0.58 -8.96
CA GLN A 15 4.83 -1.04 -8.69
C GLN A 15 4.50 -0.99 -7.20
N LEU A 16 5.43 -1.40 -6.34
CA LEU A 16 5.28 -1.39 -4.89
C LEU A 16 5.03 0.04 -4.36
N LYS A 17 5.84 1.01 -4.79
CA LYS A 17 5.69 2.42 -4.40
C LYS A 17 4.38 3.01 -4.92
N ALA A 18 4.06 2.76 -6.18
CA ALA A 18 2.85 3.26 -6.82
C ALA A 18 1.59 2.69 -6.16
N ALA A 19 1.54 1.37 -5.96
CA ALA A 19 0.43 0.71 -5.26
C ALA A 19 0.26 1.26 -3.85
N ARG A 20 1.36 1.44 -3.11
CA ARG A 20 1.32 1.99 -1.75
C ARG A 20 0.74 3.41 -1.72
N SER A 21 1.12 4.26 -2.69
CA SER A 21 0.55 5.61 -2.83
C SER A 21 -0.94 5.57 -3.19
N LEU A 22 -1.37 4.66 -4.08
CA LEU A 22 -2.76 4.52 -4.50
C LEU A 22 -3.69 4.14 -3.34
N VAL A 23 -3.26 3.24 -2.45
CA VAL A 23 -4.04 2.82 -1.28
C VAL A 23 -3.77 3.68 -0.03
N GLY A 24 -2.90 4.69 -0.12
CA GLY A 24 -2.61 5.62 0.96
C GLY A 24 -1.84 5.04 2.15
N TRP A 25 -1.02 4.01 1.95
CA TRP A 25 -0.26 3.36 3.03
C TRP A 25 1.13 3.96 3.23
N SER A 26 1.64 3.92 4.46
CA SER A 26 3.07 4.16 4.74
C SER A 26 3.87 2.86 4.61
N GLN A 27 5.21 2.93 4.58
CA GLN A 27 6.04 1.72 4.63
C GLN A 27 5.84 0.94 5.94
N ALA A 28 5.58 1.65 7.05
CA ALA A 28 5.28 1.02 8.34
C ALA A 28 3.94 0.29 8.31
N GLU A 29 2.94 0.89 7.66
CA GLU A 29 1.61 0.29 7.49
C GLU A 29 1.68 -0.97 6.62
N LEU A 30 2.39 -0.91 5.50
CA LEU A 30 2.59 -2.08 4.65
C LEU A 30 3.37 -3.18 5.39
N ALA A 31 4.35 -2.82 6.22
CA ALA A 31 5.07 -3.77 7.06
C ALA A 31 4.12 -4.49 8.04
N ALA A 32 3.27 -3.72 8.72
CA ALA A 32 2.29 -4.27 9.67
C ALA A 32 1.30 -5.22 8.99
N ARG A 33 0.82 -4.88 7.79
CA ARG A 33 -0.15 -5.69 7.02
C ARG A 33 0.43 -6.99 6.47
N THR A 34 1.72 -6.99 6.13
CA THR A 34 2.36 -8.11 5.42
C THR A 34 3.23 -9.00 6.31
N GLY A 35 3.58 -8.51 7.50
CA GLY A 35 4.61 -9.10 8.35
C GLY A 35 6.02 -8.99 7.78
N VAL A 36 6.22 -8.25 6.69
CA VAL A 36 7.55 -7.97 6.11
C VAL A 36 8.17 -6.81 6.87
N ALA A 37 9.41 -6.96 7.32
CA ALA A 37 10.08 -5.91 8.07
C ALA A 37 10.15 -4.59 7.27
N ARG A 38 9.86 -3.45 7.91
CA ARG A 38 9.90 -2.13 7.27
C ARG A 38 11.25 -1.82 6.57
N PRO A 39 12.44 -2.16 7.14
CA PRO A 39 13.72 -1.98 6.44
C PRO A 39 13.81 -2.77 5.12
N THR A 40 13.20 -3.96 5.07
CA THR A 40 13.13 -4.78 3.85
C THR A 40 12.32 -4.05 2.78
N ILE A 41 11.12 -3.55 3.13
CA ILE A 41 10.30 -2.75 2.22
C ILE A 41 11.07 -1.51 1.72
N ALA A 42 11.73 -0.78 2.62
CA ALA A 42 12.51 0.40 2.26
C ALA A 42 13.63 0.07 1.25
N ARG A 43 14.35 -1.04 1.43
CA ARG A 43 15.40 -1.47 0.49
C ARG A 43 14.85 -1.89 -0.87
N ILE A 44 13.70 -2.57 -0.90
CA ILE A 44 12.99 -2.91 -2.15
C ILE A 44 12.60 -1.61 -2.88
N GLU A 45 11.92 -0.68 -2.20
CA GLU A 45 11.48 0.60 -2.78
C GLU A 45 12.66 1.50 -3.21
N ALA A 46 13.85 1.28 -2.64
CA ALA A 46 15.09 1.98 -2.99
C ALA A 46 15.90 1.28 -4.08
N LEU A 47 15.41 0.16 -4.64
CA LEU A 47 16.11 -0.63 -5.67
C LEU A 47 17.47 -1.19 -5.20
N THR A 48 17.67 -1.28 -3.88
CA THR A 48 18.93 -1.76 -3.28
C THR A 48 18.87 -3.24 -2.90
N MET A 49 17.71 -3.89 -3.10
CA MET A 49 17.52 -5.28 -2.78
C MET A 49 16.43 -5.88 -3.67
N GLN A 50 16.71 -7.06 -4.21
CA GLN A 50 15.70 -7.87 -4.87
C GLN A 50 14.94 -8.71 -3.84
N PRO A 51 13.61 -8.60 -3.74
CA PRO A 51 12.83 -9.40 -2.82
C PRO A 51 12.81 -10.87 -3.26
N ARG A 52 12.73 -11.77 -2.29
CA ARG A 52 12.44 -13.18 -2.53
C ARG A 52 10.99 -13.35 -3.00
N LEU A 53 10.70 -14.45 -3.71
CA LEU A 53 9.37 -14.72 -4.26
C LEU A 53 8.27 -14.77 -3.17
N ASP A 54 8.58 -15.29 -1.99
CA ASP A 54 7.68 -15.32 -0.84
C ASP A 54 7.31 -13.89 -0.36
N THR A 55 8.29 -12.99 -0.36
CA THR A 55 8.15 -11.58 0.00
C THR A 55 7.28 -10.87 -1.04
N VAL A 56 7.52 -11.11 -2.33
CA VAL A 56 6.67 -10.60 -3.43
C VAL A 56 5.23 -11.07 -3.25
N GLY A 57 5.02 -12.36 -2.95
CA GLY A 57 3.69 -12.93 -2.72
C GLY A 57 2.95 -12.26 -1.57
N LYS A 58 3.61 -12.08 -0.41
CA LYS A 58 3.02 -11.38 0.75
C LYS A 58 2.63 -9.95 0.41
N LEU A 59 3.50 -9.21 -0.27
CA LEU A 59 3.26 -7.82 -0.65
C LEU A 59 2.09 -7.72 -1.65
N LYS A 60 2.12 -8.50 -2.73
CA LYS A 60 1.03 -8.53 -3.73
C LYS A 60 -0.31 -8.93 -3.10
N ARG A 61 -0.31 -9.90 -2.19
CA ARG A 61 -1.53 -10.34 -1.51
C ARG A 61 -2.16 -9.22 -0.69
N ALA A 62 -1.37 -8.48 0.08
CA ALA A 62 -1.88 -7.36 0.88
C ALA A 62 -2.55 -6.28 0.02
N PHE A 63 -1.99 -5.97 -1.16
CA PHE A 63 -2.65 -5.04 -2.09
C PHE A 63 -3.91 -5.62 -2.70
N LEU A 64 -3.92 -6.90 -3.06
CA LEU A 64 -5.10 -7.57 -3.58
C LEU A 64 -6.25 -7.53 -2.56
N ASP A 65 -5.94 -7.75 -1.28
CA ASP A 65 -6.91 -7.65 -0.18
C ASP A 65 -7.41 -6.20 0.03
N ALA A 66 -6.63 -5.20 -0.40
CA ALA A 66 -7.05 -3.79 -0.45
C ALA A 66 -7.75 -3.41 -1.77
N GLY A 67 -8.02 -4.39 -2.63
CA GLY A 67 -8.68 -4.19 -3.92
C GLY A 67 -7.79 -3.58 -5.00
N LEU A 68 -6.47 -3.74 -4.90
CA LEU A 68 -5.49 -3.34 -5.91
C LEU A 68 -4.70 -4.56 -6.42
N GLN A 69 -4.79 -4.83 -7.71
CA GLN A 69 -4.07 -5.91 -8.40
C GLN A 69 -2.90 -5.36 -9.21
N MET A 70 -1.75 -6.03 -9.09
CA MET A 70 -0.56 -5.80 -9.91
C MET A 70 -0.51 -6.83 -11.04
N LEU A 71 -0.48 -6.36 -12.29
CA LEU A 71 -0.36 -7.18 -13.48
C LEU A 71 0.99 -6.92 -14.15
N ASP A 72 1.85 -7.93 -14.17
CA ASP A 72 3.15 -7.85 -14.85
C ASP A 72 3.00 -8.21 -16.32
N GLY A 73 3.70 -7.50 -17.21
CA GLY A 73 3.70 -7.80 -18.64
C GLY A 73 2.44 -7.36 -19.38
N GLU A 74 1.53 -6.64 -18.72
CA GLU A 74 0.28 -6.14 -19.29
C GLU A 74 0.25 -4.60 -19.23
N PRO A 75 0.34 -3.87 -20.36
CA PRO A 75 0.56 -4.37 -21.73
C PRO A 75 1.97 -4.93 -21.93
N VAL A 76 2.18 -5.67 -23.02
CA VAL A 76 3.46 -6.30 -23.35
C VAL A 76 4.63 -5.32 -23.18
N GLY A 77 5.57 -5.69 -22.31
CA GLY A 77 6.77 -4.90 -22.00
C GLY A 77 6.60 -3.88 -20.86
N GLY A 78 5.40 -3.76 -20.28
CA GLY A 78 5.07 -2.88 -19.15
C GLY A 78 4.41 -3.61 -17.98
N PHE A 79 3.63 -2.88 -17.19
CA PHE A 79 2.82 -3.38 -16.09
C PHE A 79 1.56 -2.52 -15.92
N SER A 80 0.55 -3.07 -15.25
CA SER A 80 -0.69 -2.38 -14.89
C SER A 80 -0.97 -2.50 -13.40
N LEU A 81 -1.52 -1.43 -12.82
CA LEU A 81 -2.12 -1.45 -11.49
C LEU A 81 -3.62 -1.26 -11.65
N VAL A 82 -4.39 -2.29 -11.30
CA VAL A 82 -5.84 -2.31 -11.48
C VAL A 82 -6.49 -2.19 -10.12
N MET A 83 -7.35 -1.19 -9.95
CA MET A 83 -8.11 -0.98 -8.72
C MET A 83 -9.56 -1.39 -8.95
N THR A 84 -10.10 -2.16 -7.99
CA THR A 84 -11.51 -2.54 -7.97
C THR A 84 -12.42 -1.33 -7.75
N SER A 85 -13.64 -1.37 -8.27
CA SER A 85 -14.61 -0.29 -8.11
C SER A 85 -14.96 -0.07 -6.63
N GLU A 86 -15.02 -1.12 -5.83
CA GLU A 86 -15.30 -1.08 -4.39
C GLU A 86 -14.18 -0.36 -3.62
N ALA A 87 -12.91 -0.66 -3.94
CA ALA A 87 -11.78 0.03 -3.34
C ALA A 87 -11.71 1.50 -3.75
N LEU A 88 -11.99 1.81 -5.02
CA LEU A 88 -12.03 3.19 -5.51
C LEU A 88 -13.12 4.00 -4.81
N GLN A 89 -14.33 3.44 -4.67
CA GLN A 89 -15.42 4.07 -3.92
C GLN A 89 -15.03 4.33 -2.45
N SER A 90 -14.35 3.38 -1.82
CA SER A 90 -13.87 3.53 -0.44
C SER A 90 -12.90 4.70 -0.30
N ILE A 91 -11.97 4.88 -1.26
CA ILE A 91 -11.05 6.01 -1.28
C ILE A 91 -11.79 7.33 -1.49
N MET A 92 -12.76 7.37 -2.42
CA MET A 92 -13.56 8.56 -2.68
C MET A 92 -14.35 9.00 -1.44
N GLU A 93 -14.97 8.07 -0.73
CA GLU A 93 -15.74 8.37 0.49
C GLU A 93 -14.83 8.95 1.59
N MET A 94 -13.64 8.36 1.82
CA MET A 94 -12.67 8.89 2.78
C MET A 94 -12.23 10.34 2.47
N HIS A 95 -12.08 10.68 1.20
CA HIS A 95 -11.72 12.05 0.79
C HIS A 95 -12.87 13.03 1.03
N ARG A 96 -14.11 12.60 0.82
CA ARG A 96 -15.30 13.42 1.11
C ARG A 96 -15.40 13.76 2.59
N THR A 97 -15.30 12.76 3.48
CA THR A 97 -15.40 12.97 4.93
C THR A 97 -14.33 13.94 5.47
N ARG A 98 -13.13 13.97 4.88
CA ARG A 98 -12.05 14.89 5.29
C ARG A 98 -12.31 16.35 4.87
N GLN A 99 -13.04 16.59 3.79
CA GLN A 99 -13.34 17.94 3.34
C GLN A 99 -14.46 18.60 4.16
N ASP A 100 -15.40 17.79 4.68
CA ASP A 100 -16.53 18.30 5.47
C ASP A 100 -16.11 18.80 6.87
N THR A 101 -15.03 18.25 7.45
CA THR A 101 -14.51 18.67 8.78
C THR A 101 -13.81 20.04 8.79
N THR A 102 -13.69 20.72 7.65
CA THR A 102 -13.05 22.04 7.53
C THR A 102 -14.03 23.22 7.62
N SER A 103 -15.31 22.95 7.91
CA SER A 103 -16.36 23.98 8.00
C SER A 103 -16.50 24.66 9.38
N ASP A 104 -15.71 24.27 10.38
CA ASP A 104 -15.62 24.97 11.67
C ASP A 104 -14.15 25.35 11.95
N GLY A 105 -13.87 26.65 11.96
CA GLY A 105 -12.54 27.20 11.79
C GLY A 105 -11.59 26.91 12.95
N THR A 106 -10.41 26.34 12.64
CA THR A 106 -9.08 26.77 13.11
C THR A 106 -8.03 26.03 12.30
N THR A 107 -7.20 26.77 11.55
CA THR A 107 -6.03 26.23 10.85
C THR A 107 -5.00 25.72 11.86
N LYS A 108 -4.76 24.40 11.90
CA LYS A 108 -3.52 23.87 12.45
C LYS A 108 -2.65 23.32 11.33
N THR A 109 -1.55 24.05 11.12
CA THR A 109 -0.45 23.76 10.20
C THR A 109 -0.11 22.28 10.13
N GLY A 110 0.11 21.80 8.90
CA GLY A 110 0.22 20.40 8.54
C GLY A 110 1.25 19.63 9.35
N ARG A 111 0.75 18.81 10.28
CA ARG A 111 1.44 17.61 10.76
C ARG A 111 0.70 16.43 10.12
N VAL A 112 1.39 15.65 9.29
CA VAL A 112 0.92 14.31 8.90
C VAL A 112 0.53 13.57 10.19
N PRO A 113 -0.73 13.12 10.37
CA PRO A 113 -1.10 12.43 11.60
C PRO A 113 -0.31 11.13 11.68
N GLU A 114 0.51 10.98 12.71
CA GLU A 114 1.01 9.68 13.12
C GLU A 114 -0.19 8.86 13.58
N GLY A 115 -0.45 7.74 12.89
CA GLY A 115 -1.55 6.83 13.21
C GLY A 115 -2.60 6.75 12.10
N PHE A 116 -2.27 6.08 11.00
CA PHE A 116 -3.28 5.34 10.24
C PHE A 116 -3.68 4.13 11.13
N GLY A 117 -4.62 4.38 12.04
CA GLY A 117 -4.97 3.47 13.12
C GLY A 117 -5.67 2.21 12.63
N SER A 118 -5.08 1.06 12.97
CA SER A 118 -5.74 -0.10 13.57
C SER A 118 -7.23 0.10 13.86
N GLY A 119 -8.08 -0.42 12.98
CA GLY A 119 -9.43 -0.89 13.30
C GLY A 119 -9.41 -2.35 13.76
N ALA A 120 -8.57 -2.69 14.75
CA ALA A 120 -8.67 -3.98 15.43
C ALA A 120 -9.84 -3.92 16.42
N ARG A 121 -10.94 -4.56 16.03
CA ARG A 121 -12.12 -4.85 16.84
C ARG A 121 -11.72 -5.46 18.19
N ARG A 122 -11.72 -4.68 19.28
CA ARG A 122 -11.72 -5.21 20.65
C ARG A 122 -13.04 -5.94 20.86
N GLN A 123 -13.01 -7.26 20.85
CA GLN A 123 -14.07 -8.05 21.45
C GLN A 123 -13.94 -7.88 22.97
N ASN A 124 -14.92 -7.17 23.53
CA ASN A 124 -15.19 -7.14 24.95
C ASN A 124 -15.81 -8.50 25.32
N GLN A 125 -15.08 -9.35 26.03
CA GLN A 125 -15.67 -10.42 26.82
C GLN A 125 -15.38 -10.13 28.28
N GLY A 126 -16.33 -9.46 28.93
CA GLY A 126 -16.58 -9.61 30.35
C GLY A 126 -17.71 -10.63 30.53
N LYS A 127 -17.50 -11.58 31.45
CA LYS A 127 -18.42 -12.52 32.13
C LYS A 127 -17.53 -13.70 32.57
N SER A 128 -17.48 -14.15 33.81
CA SER A 128 -18.03 -13.78 35.10
C SER A 128 -17.13 -14.44 36.15
#